data_AF-A0AA37SKD3-F1
#
_entry.id   AF-A0AA37SKD3-F1
#
_cell.length_a   1.000
_cell.length_b   1.000
_cell.length_c   1.000
_cell.angle_alpha   90.00
_cell.angle_beta   90.00
_cell.angle_gamma   90.00
#
_symmetry.space_group_name_H-M   'P 1'
#
loop_
_entity.id
_entity.type
_entity.pdbx_description
1 polymer ?
#
loop_
_entity_poly.entity_id
_entity_poly.type
_entity_poly.pdbx_seq_one_letter_code
_entity_poly.pdbx_strand_id
1 'polypeptide(L)' 'MAKMRVEDNISSLKSNAEFHYLDLLRNRDLSRQIAEMLEVHHESPQIIMLIGGEVVYDASHFDISIDELNESLDYHLAGK' A
#
# COMPACT_ATOMS: atom_id res chain seq x y z
N MET A 1 -0.07 3.57 -15.48
CA MET A 1 1.18 2.78 -15.46
C MET A 1 1.44 2.12 -14.09
N ALA A 2 1.25 2.82 -12.96
CA ALA A 2 1.37 2.20 -11.62
C ALA A 2 0.43 1.01 -11.37
N LYS A 3 -0.84 1.10 -11.78
CA LYS A 3 -1.85 0.03 -11.62
C LYS A 3 -1.41 -1.34 -12.19
N MET A 4 -0.75 -1.33 -13.35
CA MET A 4 -0.38 -2.56 -14.07
C MET A 4 0.83 -3.27 -13.44
N ARG A 5 1.76 -2.53 -12.82
CA ARG A 5 2.94 -3.12 -12.14
C ARG A 5 2.58 -3.80 -10.83
N VAL A 6 1.57 -3.28 -10.14
CA VAL A 6 1.10 -3.85 -8.86
C VAL A 6 0.23 -5.08 -9.14
N GLU A 7 -0.66 -5.06 -10.13
CA GLU A 7 -1.53 -6.22 -10.46
C GLU A 7 -0.76 -7.49 -10.86
N ASP A 8 0.32 -7.36 -11.64
CA ASP A 8 1.14 -8.52 -12.05
C ASP A 8 1.89 -9.17 -10.87
N ASN A 9 2.26 -8.39 -9.84
CA ASN A 9 3.01 -8.86 -8.66
C ASN A 9 2.10 -9.15 -7.44
N ILE A 10 0.84 -8.71 -7.44
CA ILE A 10 -0.13 -8.97 -6.37
C ILE A 10 -0.32 -10.48 -6.15
N SER A 11 -0.20 -11.30 -7.20
CA SER A 11 -0.41 -12.75 -7.12
C SER A 11 0.57 -13.44 -6.16
N SER A 12 1.84 -13.02 -6.16
CA SER A 12 2.86 -13.55 -5.25
C SER A 12 2.78 -12.96 -3.85
N LEU A 13 2.27 -11.73 -3.72
CA LEU A 13 2.10 -11.06 -2.43
C LEU A 13 0.87 -11.57 -1.65
N LYS A 14 -0.19 -12.00 -2.35
CA LYS A 14 -1.46 -12.48 -1.75
C LYS A 14 -1.33 -13.68 -0.82
N SER A 15 -0.24 -14.45 -0.87
CA SER A 15 -0.04 -15.57 0.06
C SER A 15 0.34 -15.11 1.47
N ASN A 16 0.80 -13.87 1.61
CA ASN A 16 1.47 -13.35 2.80
C ASN A 16 0.84 -12.05 3.34
N ALA A 17 0.03 -11.35 2.54
CA ALA A 17 -0.70 -10.15 2.95
C ALA A 17 -2.04 -10.02 2.19
N GLU A 18 -3.00 -9.32 2.82
CA GLU A 18 -4.25 -8.95 2.17
C GLU A 18 -4.09 -7.63 1.39
N PHE A 19 -4.58 -7.61 0.15
CA PHE A 19 -4.49 -6.45 -0.73
C PHE A 19 -5.86 -5.83 -0.94
N HIS A 20 -6.00 -4.57 -0.55
CA HIS A 20 -7.17 -3.75 -0.83
C HIS A 20 -6.83 -2.66 -1.83
N TYR A 21 -7.69 -2.50 -2.84
CA TYR A 21 -7.58 -1.45 -3.84
C TYR A 21 -8.75 -0.48 -3.69
N LEU A 22 -8.43 0.82 -3.63
CA LEU A 22 -9.43 1.89 -3.61
C LEU A 22 -9.33 2.74 -4.88
N ASP A 23 -10.43 2.79 -5.63
CA ASP A 23 -10.56 3.70 -6.77
C ASP A 23 -10.88 5.13 -6.29
N LEU A 24 -9.86 5.99 -6.33
CA LEU A 24 -9.96 7.40 -5.94
C LEU A 24 -10.93 8.21 -6.79
N LEU A 25 -11.11 7.89 -8.08
CA LEU A 25 -12.00 8.65 -8.95
C LEU A 25 -13.46 8.55 -8.49
N ARG A 26 -13.80 7.44 -7.84
CA ARG A 26 -15.15 7.15 -7.35
C ARG A 26 -15.32 7.39 -5.85
N ASN A 27 -14.23 7.39 -5.09
CA ASN A 27 -14.26 7.37 -3.61
C ASN A 27 -13.27 8.35 -2.97
N ARG A 28 -13.14 9.57 -3.53
CA ARG A 28 -12.16 10.57 -3.07
C ARG A 28 -12.29 10.90 -1.59
N ASP A 29 -13.52 11.07 -1.08
CA ASP A 29 -13.76 11.39 0.33
C ASP A 29 -13.37 10.25 1.26
N LEU A 30 -13.57 9.00 0.84
CA LEU A 30 -13.13 7.83 1.59
C LEU A 30 -11.60 7.74 1.61
N SER A 31 -10.95 7.98 0.47
CA SER A 31 -9.49 7.99 0.39
C SER A 31 -8.87 9.05 1.28
N ARG A 32 -9.47 10.25 1.33
CA ARG A 32 -9.03 11.32 2.24
C ARG A 32 -9.21 10.93 3.70
N GLN A 33 -10.35 10.34 4.07
CA GLN A 33 -10.60 9.85 5.43
C GLN A 33 -9.57 8.78 5.84
N ILE A 34 -9.22 7.86 4.94
CA ILE A 34 -8.19 6.85 5.22
C ILE A 34 -6.84 7.52 5.51
N ALA A 35 -6.43 8.50 4.68
CA ALA A 35 -5.18 9.22 4.92
C ALA A 35 -5.19 9.98 6.26
N GLU A 36 -6.31 10.62 6.60
CA GLU A 36 -6.48 11.30 7.89
C GLU A 36 -6.43 10.31 9.09
N MET A 37 -7.10 9.17 8.99
CA MET A 37 -7.11 8.14 10.06
C MET A 37 -5.76 7.48 10.27
N LEU A 38 -4.99 7.34 9.19
CA LEU A 38 -3.66 6.73 9.20
C LEU A 38 -2.54 7.74 9.43
N GLU A 39 -2.87 9.03 9.57
CA GLU A 39 -1.92 10.14 9.74
C GLU A 39 -0.84 10.22 8.63
N VAL A 40 -1.20 9.82 7.41
CA VAL A 40 -0.33 9.91 6.22
C VAL A 40 -0.74 11.06 5.32
N HIS A 41 0.20 11.55 4.50
CA HIS A 41 -0.11 12.55 3.50
C HIS A 41 -1.01 11.95 2.40
N HIS A 42 -2.10 12.62 2.06
CA HIS A 42 -3.01 12.14 1.00
C HIS A 42 -2.40 12.38 -0.37
N GLU A 43 -1.97 11.31 -1.04
CA GLU A 43 -1.39 11.36 -2.38
C GLU A 43 -2.00 10.30 -3.31
N SER A 44 -1.83 10.47 -4.63
CA SER A 44 -2.33 9.51 -5.62
C SER A 44 -1.47 9.52 -6.88
N PRO A 45 -0.93 8.36 -7.33
CA PRO A 45 -1.08 7.02 -6.73
C PRO A 45 -0.32 6.89 -5.41
N GLN A 46 -0.84 6.06 -4.50
CA GLN A 46 -0.24 5.80 -3.19
C GLN A 46 -0.45 4.34 -2.79
N ILE A 47 0.53 3.77 -2.10
CA ILE A 47 0.45 2.46 -1.41
C ILE A 47 0.69 2.70 0.08
N ILE A 48 -0.08 2.03 0.91
CA ILE A 48 0.07 2.05 2.36
C ILE A 48 0.05 0.60 2.86
N MET A 49 1.05 0.22 3.66
CA MET A 49 1.12 -1.09 4.31
C MET A 49 0.78 -0.92 5.79
N LEU A 50 -0.15 -1.75 6.27
CA LEU A 50 -0.56 -1.80 7.67
C LEU A 50 -0.18 -3.14 8.29
N ILE A 51 0.45 -3.11 9.46
CA ILE A 51 0.73 -4.29 10.28
C ILE A 51 0.25 -4.00 11.70
N GLY A 52 -0.62 -4.86 12.25
CA GLY A 52 -1.19 -4.64 13.58
C GLY A 52 -2.05 -3.37 13.73
N GLY A 53 -2.48 -2.77 12.61
CA GLY A 53 -3.21 -1.51 12.59
C GLY A 53 -2.33 -0.25 12.51
N GLU A 54 -1.01 -0.42 12.49
CA GLU A 54 -0.05 0.68 12.36
C GLU A 54 0.50 0.77 10.93
N VAL A 55 0.79 1.99 10.46
CA VAL A 55 1.44 2.23 9.17
C VAL A 55 2.92 1.92 9.28
N VAL A 56 3.38 0.92 8.53
CA VAL A 56 4.79 0.52 8.50
C VAL A 56 5.51 0.90 7.21
N TYR A 57 4.75 1.26 6.18
CA TYR A 57 5.29 1.71 4.89
C TYR A 57 4.23 2.55 4.17
N ASP A 58 4.63 3.70 3.63
CA ASP A 58 3.84 4.48 2.69
C ASP A 58 4.74 4.98 1.56
N ALA A 59 4.22 4.94 0.33
CA ALA A 59 4.93 5.45 -0.84
C ALA A 59 3.94 5.99 -1.88
N SER A 60 4.33 7.04 -2.60
CA SER A 60 3.49 7.69 -3.59
C SER A 60 4.21 7.88 -4.93
N HIS A 61 3.44 8.11 -5.99
CA HIS A 61 3.94 8.47 -7.32
C HIS A 61 5.11 7.58 -7.84
N PHE A 62 6.32 8.14 -7.88
CA PHE A 62 7.53 7.49 -8.39
C PHE A 62 8.30 6.73 -7.31
N ASP A 63 7.99 6.99 -6.03
CA ASP A 63 8.61 6.32 -4.90
C ASP A 63 8.01 4.93 -4.66
N ILE A 64 6.92 4.59 -5.37
CA ILE A 64 6.34 3.25 -5.33
C ILE A 64 7.29 2.25 -5.99
N SER A 65 7.99 1.49 -5.15
CA SER A 65 8.87 0.39 -5.54
C SER A 65 8.31 -0.96 -5.07
N ILE A 66 8.18 -1.92 -5.99
CA ILE A 66 7.73 -3.27 -5.66
C ILE A 66 8.80 -4.02 -4.85
N ASP A 67 10.07 -3.78 -5.15
CA ASP A 67 11.18 -4.41 -4.44
C ASP A 67 11.21 -3.97 -2.97
N GLU A 68 11.06 -2.67 -2.71
CA GLU A 68 10.98 -2.14 -1.33
C GLU A 68 9.73 -2.64 -0.60
N LEU A 69 8.60 -2.77 -1.31
CA LEU A 69 7.37 -3.33 -0.75
C LEU A 69 7.56 -4.79 -0.32
N ASN A 70 8.22 -5.60 -1.15
CA ASN A 70 8.54 -6.99 -0.81
C ASN A 70 9.51 -7.07 0.37
N GLU A 71 10.59 -6.27 0.36
CA GLU A 71 11.55 -6.23 1.46
C GLU A 71 10.89 -5.83 2.78
N SER A 72 10.01 -4.82 2.76
CA SER A 72 9.24 -4.41 3.92
C SER A 72 8.29 -5.52 4.40
N LEU A 73 7.62 -6.20 3.47
CA LEU A 73 6.72 -7.31 3.81
C LEU A 73 7.49 -8.46 4.46
N ASP A 74 8.61 -8.88 3.88
CA ASP A 74 9.46 -9.94 4.41
C ASP A 74 10.03 -9.57 5.79
N TYR A 75 10.47 -8.32 5.97
CA TYR A 75 10.97 -7.81 7.24
C TYR A 75 9.94 -7.91 8.36
N HIS A 76 8.69 -7.52 8.10
CA HIS A 76 7.62 -7.51 9.10
C HIS A 76 6.99 -8.89 9.32
N LEU A 77 7.02 -9.80 8.34
CA LEU A 77 6.51 -11.17 8.49
C LEU A 77 7.51 -12.14 9.13
N ALA A 78 8.82 -11.88 9.01
CA ALA A 78 9.87 -12.75 9.55
C ALA A 78 9.96 -12.75 11.10
N GLY A 79 9.07 -12.04 11.81
CA GLY A 79 8.86 -12.19 13.25
C GLY A 79 9.96 -11.58 14.12
N LYS A 80 9.99 -10.26 14.20
CA LYS A 80 10.34 -9.59 15.46
C LYS A 80 9.08 -9.15 16.18
#